data_AF-A0A3M1G210-F1
#
_entry.id   AF-A0A3M1G210-F1
#
_cell.length_a   1.000
_cell.length_b   1.000
_cell.length_c   1.000
_cell.angle_alpha   90.00
_cell.angle_beta   90.00
_cell.angle_gamma   90.00
#
_symmetry.space_group_name_H-M   'P 1'
#
loop_
_entity.id
_entity.type
_entity.pdbx_description
1 polymer ?
#
loop_
_entity_poly.entity_id
_entity_poly.type
_entity_poly.pdbx_seq_one_letter_code
_entity_poly.pdbx_strand_id
1 'polypeptide(L)'
;MALAPTQTQASQERLVIATRAEPNSLDPQYSITGTNQATAMHMFETLLKRDENLRIGPGLATVFRPIDAYRWEVVLREDVRFHDGSPLTAKDVAFSLERASRVPFSPASFAPRVKMIERIDILDAHRLYLVTREP
;
A
#
# COMPACT_ATOMS: atom_id res chain seq x y z
N MET A 1 -17.97 45.97 4.85
CA MET A 1 -17.43 44.72 5.41
C MET A 1 -18.57 43.75 5.59
N ALA A 2 -18.63 42.67 4.79
CA ALA A 2 -19.61 41.60 4.96
C ALA A 2 -18.91 40.43 5.65
N LEU A 3 -19.38 40.06 6.84
CA LEU A 3 -18.91 38.87 7.57
C LEU A 3 -19.45 37.63 6.84
N ALA A 4 -18.55 36.82 6.31
CA ALA A 4 -18.91 35.50 5.78
C ALA A 4 -19.32 34.59 6.95
N PRO A 5 -20.37 33.76 6.80
CA PRO A 5 -20.76 32.82 7.84
C PRO A 5 -19.68 31.75 8.01
N THR A 6 -19.15 31.63 9.23
CA THR A 6 -18.35 30.48 9.63
C THR A 6 -19.23 29.24 9.59
N GLN A 7 -18.97 28.33 8.65
CA GLN A 7 -19.60 27.01 8.68
C GLN A 7 -18.98 26.21 9.82
N THR A 8 -19.72 26.08 10.92
CA THR A 8 -19.41 25.08 11.95
C THR A 8 -19.62 23.71 11.34
N GLN A 9 -18.52 23.05 10.96
CA GLN A 9 -18.53 21.67 10.51
C GLN A 9 -18.92 20.80 11.71
N ALA A 10 -20.11 20.20 11.67
CA ALA A 10 -20.52 19.25 12.69
C ALA A 10 -19.52 18.09 12.73
N SER A 11 -18.85 17.89 13.87
CA SER A 11 -17.95 16.76 14.11
C SER A 11 -18.77 15.48 14.30
N GLN A 12 -19.32 14.95 13.21
CA GLN A 12 -19.75 13.55 13.20
C GLN A 12 -18.49 12.68 13.19
N GLU A 13 -17.95 12.40 14.38
CA GLU A 13 -16.74 11.58 14.59
C GLU A 13 -16.94 10.12 14.18
N ARG A 14 -18.18 9.70 13.91
CA ARG A 14 -18.53 8.32 13.55
C ARG A 14 -19.09 8.23 12.13
N LEU A 15 -18.33 7.59 11.26
CA LEU A 15 -18.80 7.15 9.94
C LEU A 15 -19.23 5.67 10.02
N VAL A 16 -20.44 5.36 9.57
CA VAL A 16 -20.93 3.98 9.44
C VAL A 16 -20.96 3.62 7.95
N ILE A 17 -20.17 2.62 7.58
CA ILE A 17 -20.09 2.13 6.20
C ILE A 17 -20.69 0.73 6.16
N ALA A 18 -21.73 0.55 5.35
CA ALA A 18 -22.28 -0.77 5.09
C ALA A 18 -21.39 -1.51 4.07
N THR A 19 -21.00 -2.73 4.37
CA THR A 19 -20.24 -3.59 3.45
C THR A 19 -21.16 -4.64 2.82
N ARG A 20 -20.78 -5.12 1.63
CA ARG A 20 -21.55 -6.16 0.92
C ARG A 20 -21.55 -7.50 1.67
N ALA A 21 -20.47 -7.81 2.36
CA ALA A 21 -20.24 -9.03 3.11
C ALA A 21 -19.15 -8.77 4.17
N GLU A 22 -18.92 -9.73 5.05
CA GLU A 22 -17.80 -9.72 5.99
C GLU A 22 -16.48 -10.06 5.27
N PRO A 23 -15.36 -9.43 5.63
CA PRO A 23 -14.05 -9.86 5.17
C PRO A 23 -13.72 -11.22 5.79
N ASN A 24 -13.04 -12.07 5.03
CA ASN A 24 -12.66 -13.41 5.51
C ASN A 24 -11.34 -13.40 6.30
N SER A 25 -10.61 -12.28 6.29
CA SER A 25 -9.37 -12.06 7.04
C SER A 25 -9.06 -10.56 7.13
N LEU A 26 -8.33 -10.16 8.17
CA LEU A 26 -7.74 -8.82 8.30
C LEU A 26 -6.29 -8.75 7.79
N ASP A 27 -5.72 -9.87 7.34
CA ASP A 27 -4.43 -9.88 6.64
C ASP A 27 -4.62 -9.30 5.22
N PRO A 28 -3.94 -8.19 4.89
CA PRO A 28 -4.14 -7.50 3.62
C PRO A 28 -3.73 -8.34 2.40
N GLN A 29 -2.91 -9.38 2.61
CA GLN A 29 -2.41 -10.27 1.58
C GLN A 29 -3.14 -11.61 1.51
N TYR A 30 -4.10 -11.88 2.40
CA TYR A 30 -4.81 -13.16 2.42
C TYR A 30 -5.75 -13.36 1.23
N SER A 31 -6.41 -12.29 0.76
CA SER A 31 -7.35 -12.43 -0.35
C SER A 31 -7.56 -11.12 -1.10
N ILE A 32 -7.58 -11.24 -2.44
CA ILE A 32 -7.68 -10.12 -3.37
C ILE A 32 -9.13 -9.66 -3.64
N THR A 33 -10.12 -10.20 -2.90
CA THR A 33 -11.53 -9.87 -3.08
C THR A 33 -11.86 -8.44 -2.66
N GLY A 34 -12.87 -7.83 -3.30
CA GLY A 34 -13.23 -6.44 -3.07
C GLY A 34 -13.51 -6.09 -1.60
N THR A 35 -14.23 -6.94 -0.86
CA THR A 35 -14.51 -6.72 0.56
C THR A 35 -13.25 -6.68 1.41
N ASN A 36 -12.32 -7.63 1.23
CA ASN A 36 -11.07 -7.66 1.99
C ASN A 36 -10.18 -6.47 1.64
N GLN A 37 -10.11 -6.10 0.36
CA GLN A 37 -9.34 -4.94 -0.07
C GLN A 37 -9.96 -3.64 0.48
N ALA A 38 -11.28 -3.52 0.51
CA ALA A 38 -11.98 -2.39 1.13
C ALA A 38 -11.65 -2.27 2.62
N THR A 39 -11.70 -3.38 3.36
CA THR A 39 -11.30 -3.40 4.77
C THR A 39 -9.82 -3.04 4.96
N ALA A 40 -8.93 -3.61 4.15
CA ALA A 40 -7.49 -3.36 4.25
C ALA A 40 -7.12 -1.89 3.97
N MET A 41 -7.83 -1.19 3.07
CA MET A 41 -7.59 0.23 2.78
C MET A 41 -7.81 1.16 3.99
N HIS A 42 -8.50 0.70 5.04
CA HIS A 42 -8.66 1.47 6.27
C HIS A 42 -7.51 1.29 7.26
N MET A 43 -6.65 0.28 7.07
CA MET A 43 -5.60 -0.12 8.03
C MET A 43 -4.20 -0.07 7.43
N PHE A 44 -4.06 -0.20 6.12
CA PHE A 44 -2.78 -0.32 5.44
C PHE A 44 -2.66 0.67 4.27
N GLU A 45 -1.44 1.15 4.03
CA GLU A 45 -1.11 2.00 2.90
C GLU A 45 -0.25 1.24 1.87
N THR A 46 -0.39 1.58 0.59
CA THR A 46 0.36 0.96 -0.52
C THR A 46 1.51 1.86 -0.99
N LEU A 47 2.49 1.28 -1.71
CA LEU A 47 3.59 2.05 -2.31
C LEU A 47 3.09 3.16 -3.25
N LEU A 48 2.10 2.82 -4.06
CA LEU A 48 1.43 3.72 -4.99
C LEU A 48 -0.08 3.72 -4.70
N LYS A 49 -0.73 4.86 -4.90
CA LYS A 49 -2.17 5.02 -4.66
C LYS A 49 -2.90 5.44 -5.94
N ARG A 50 -4.20 5.13 -6.00
CA ARG A 50 -5.10 5.65 -7.03
C ARG A 50 -5.85 6.85 -6.47
N ASP A 51 -5.92 7.94 -7.22
CA ASP A 51 -6.76 9.08 -6.87
C ASP A 51 -8.23 8.84 -7.28
N GLU A 52 -9.09 9.79 -6.94
CA GLU A 52 -10.52 9.82 -7.30
C GLU A 52 -10.79 9.75 -8.81
N ASN A 53 -9.80 10.09 -9.63
CA ASN A 53 -9.84 10.03 -11.09
C ASN A 53 -9.15 8.77 -11.64
N LEU A 54 -8.86 7.79 -10.79
CA LEU A 54 -8.18 6.53 -11.10
C LEU A 54 -6.73 6.70 -11.61
N ARG A 55 -6.11 7.87 -11.39
CA ARG A 55 -4.70 8.10 -11.73
C ARG A 55 -3.81 7.50 -10.66
N ILE A 56 -2.71 6.88 -11.10
CA ILE A 56 -1.69 6.34 -10.21
C ILE A 56 -0.79 7.49 -9.76
N GLY A 57 -0.59 7.60 -8.44
CA GLY A 57 0.28 8.59 -7.82
C GLY A 57 1.04 8.04 -6.61
N PRO A 58 1.82 8.88 -5.93
CA PRO A 58 2.66 8.47 -4.81
C PRO A 58 1.83 8.09 -3.59
N GLY A 59 2.17 6.96 -2.96
CA GLY A 59 1.68 6.53 -1.65
C GLY A 59 2.82 6.56 -0.63
N LEU A 60 3.22 5.39 -0.12
CA LEU A 60 4.44 5.26 0.69
C LEU A 60 5.71 5.57 -0.11
N ALA A 61 5.70 5.35 -1.43
CA ALA A 61 6.82 5.67 -2.31
C ALA A 61 6.69 7.10 -2.86
N THR A 62 7.70 7.92 -2.61
CA THR A 62 7.86 9.26 -3.21
C THR A 62 8.47 9.19 -4.61
N VAL A 63 9.31 8.17 -4.85
CA VAL A 63 9.86 7.84 -6.17
C VAL A 63 9.49 6.39 -6.49
N PHE A 64 8.99 6.19 -7.70
CA PHE A 64 8.79 4.87 -8.29
C PHE A 64 9.02 4.99 -9.79
N ARG A 65 10.20 4.60 -10.27
CA ARG A 65 10.58 4.79 -11.68
C ARG A 65 11.54 3.70 -12.16
N PRO A 66 11.53 3.34 -13.45
CA PRO A 66 12.57 2.49 -14.00
C PRO A 66 13.91 3.25 -14.00
N ILE A 67 15.00 2.57 -13.66
CA ILE A 67 16.37 3.08 -13.78
C ILE A 67 17.15 2.39 -14.91
N ASP A 68 16.68 1.23 -15.34
CA ASP A 68 17.06 0.54 -16.56
C ASP A 68 15.98 -0.46 -16.97
N ALA A 69 16.29 -1.36 -17.90
CA ALA A 69 15.36 -2.35 -18.40
C ALA A 69 14.79 -3.25 -17.31
N TYR A 70 15.55 -3.63 -16.27
CA TYR A 70 15.12 -4.65 -15.30
C TYR A 70 14.97 -4.12 -13.88
N ARG A 71 15.34 -2.86 -13.63
CA ARG A 71 15.36 -2.31 -12.27
C ARG A 71 14.48 -1.09 -12.12
N TRP A 72 13.73 -1.09 -11.03
CA TRP A 72 12.89 0.02 -10.60
C TRP A 72 13.41 0.61 -9.30
N GLU A 73 13.67 1.92 -9.29
CA GLU A 73 14.00 2.66 -8.06
C GLU A 73 12.73 3.00 -7.29
N VAL A 74 12.73 2.61 -6.02
CA VAL A 74 11.70 2.97 -5.04
C VAL A 74 12.35 3.74 -3.90
N VAL A 75 11.85 4.95 -3.65
CA VAL A 75 12.23 5.77 -2.49
C VAL A 75 11.01 5.97 -1.62
N LEU A 76 11.12 5.64 -0.33
CA LEU A 76 10.06 5.69 0.65
C LEU A 76 10.01 7.06 1.35
N ARG A 77 8.83 7.41 1.85
CA ARG A 77 8.66 8.51 2.81
C ARG A 77 9.37 8.18 4.13
N GLU A 78 10.07 9.16 4.70
CA GLU A 78 10.85 9.00 5.94
C GLU A 78 10.01 9.25 7.22
N ASP A 79 8.84 9.85 7.07
CA ASP A 79 7.96 10.24 8.18
C ASP A 79 6.93 9.17 8.57
N VAL A 80 6.98 8.00 7.93
CA VAL A 80 5.97 6.95 8.10
C VAL A 80 6.31 6.07 9.30
N ARG A 81 5.29 5.84 10.14
CA ARG A 81 5.35 4.95 11.30
C ARG A 81 4.18 3.98 11.29
N PHE A 82 4.42 2.79 11.84
CA PHE A 82 3.35 1.86 12.19
C PHE A 82 2.60 2.38 13.42
N HIS A 83 1.43 1.78 13.69
CA HIS A 83 0.59 2.15 14.83
C HIS A 83 1.25 1.95 16.20
N ASP A 84 2.31 1.14 16.29
CA ASP A 84 3.13 0.96 17.49
C ASP A 84 4.27 1.99 17.64
N GLY A 85 4.41 2.90 16.67
CA GLY A 85 5.43 3.96 16.63
C GLY A 85 6.75 3.57 15.95
N SER A 86 6.93 2.30 15.58
CA SER A 86 8.12 1.86 14.84
C SER A 86 8.16 2.49 13.43
N PRO A 87 9.35 2.88 12.92
CA PRO A 87 9.47 3.47 11.59
C PRO A 87 9.29 2.43 10.50
N LEU A 88 8.67 2.83 9.37
CA LEU A 88 8.67 2.01 8.16
C LEU A 88 10.07 1.98 7.54
N THR A 89 10.52 0.80 7.12
CA THR A 89 11.78 0.65 6.38
C THR A 89 11.61 -0.13 5.08
N ALA A 90 12.62 -0.05 4.21
CA ALA A 90 12.73 -0.85 2.99
C ALA A 90 12.70 -2.36 3.27
N LYS A 91 13.11 -2.81 4.46
CA LYS A 91 13.02 -4.22 4.87
C LYS A 91 11.58 -4.69 5.04
N ASP A 92 10.72 -3.84 5.59
CA ASP A 92 9.30 -4.16 5.80
C ASP A 92 8.55 -4.26 4.46
N VAL A 93 8.91 -3.38 3.51
CA VAL A 93 8.41 -3.42 2.14
C VAL A 93 8.87 -4.70 1.43
N ALA A 94 10.16 -5.03 1.52
CA ALA A 94 10.72 -6.24 0.92
C ALA A 94 10.04 -7.50 1.48
N PHE A 95 9.96 -7.60 2.81
CA PHE A 95 9.27 -8.70 3.49
C PHE A 95 7.83 -8.85 3.01
N SER A 96 7.10 -7.73 2.93
CA SER A 96 5.70 -7.75 2.49
C SER A 96 5.56 -8.24 1.05
N LEU A 97 6.39 -7.75 0.13
CA LEU A 97 6.34 -8.16 -1.28
C LEU A 97 6.69 -9.65 -1.46
N GLU A 98 7.67 -10.16 -0.72
CA GLU A 98 8.04 -11.57 -0.73
C GLU A 98 6.94 -12.47 -0.14
N ARG A 99 6.37 -12.06 1.00
CA ARG A 99 5.31 -12.78 1.71
C ARG A 99 4.05 -12.95 0.87
N ALA A 100 3.72 -11.98 0.01
CA ALA A 100 2.50 -12.00 -0.80
C ALA A 100 2.34 -13.26 -1.66
N SER A 101 3.44 -13.93 -2.02
CA SER A 101 3.44 -15.19 -2.78
C SER A 101 3.33 -16.46 -1.92
N ARG A 102 3.47 -16.34 -0.59
CA ARG A 102 3.62 -17.46 0.36
C ARG A 102 2.51 -17.51 1.42
N VAL A 103 1.44 -16.71 1.25
CA VAL A 103 0.33 -16.70 2.21
C VAL A 103 -0.41 -18.05 2.18
N PRO A 104 -0.39 -18.83 3.27
CA PRO A 104 -0.96 -20.17 3.28
C PRO A 104 -2.48 -20.12 3.19
N PHE A 105 -3.06 -21.08 2.47
CA PHE A 105 -4.52 -21.24 2.33
C PHE A 105 -5.26 -19.99 1.82
N SER A 106 -4.57 -19.11 1.10
CA SER A 106 -5.18 -17.95 0.46
C SER A 106 -6.16 -18.41 -0.63
N PRO A 107 -7.47 -18.09 -0.52
CA PRO A 107 -8.46 -18.48 -1.52
C PRO A 107 -8.34 -17.66 -2.81
N ALA A 108 -7.65 -16.51 -2.75
CA ALA A 108 -7.46 -15.62 -3.87
C ALA A 108 -6.12 -14.89 -3.69
N SER A 109 -5.03 -15.53 -4.13
CA SER A 109 -3.66 -15.13 -3.81
C SER A 109 -3.15 -13.90 -4.56
N PHE A 110 -2.21 -13.17 -3.92
CA PHE A 110 -1.42 -12.11 -4.54
C PHE A 110 -0.21 -12.62 -5.34
N ALA A 111 0.12 -13.91 -5.29
CA ALA A 111 1.28 -14.46 -5.99
C ALA A 111 1.40 -14.04 -7.47
N PRO A 112 0.32 -14.01 -8.28
CA PRO A 112 0.40 -13.56 -9.67
C PRO A 112 0.79 -12.09 -9.85
N ARG A 113 0.57 -11.23 -8.83
CA ARG A 113 0.91 -9.80 -8.89
C ARG A 113 2.37 -9.51 -8.58
N VAL A 114 2.99 -10.35 -7.77
CA VAL A 114 4.41 -10.20 -7.39
C VAL A 114 5.34 -11.11 -8.19
N LYS A 115 4.80 -11.97 -9.07
CA LYS A 115 5.57 -12.95 -9.85
C LYS A 115 6.67 -12.33 -10.73
N MET A 116 6.56 -11.05 -11.08
CA MET A 116 7.56 -10.39 -11.92
C MET A 116 8.80 -9.99 -11.14
N ILE A 117 8.68 -9.80 -9.83
CA ILE A 117 9.79 -9.46 -8.95
C ILE A 117 10.68 -10.70 -8.84
N GLU A 118 11.89 -10.61 -9.37
CA GLU A 118 12.94 -11.61 -9.21
C GLU A 118 13.59 -11.50 -7.83
N ARG A 119 13.93 -10.26 -7.45
CA ARG A 119 14.69 -9.93 -6.24
C ARG A 119 14.41 -8.48 -5.84
N ILE A 120 14.64 -8.18 -4.56
CA ILE A 120 14.58 -6.84 -4.00
C ILE A 120 15.96 -6.53 -3.42
N ASP A 121 16.62 -5.51 -3.96
CA ASP A 121 17.92 -5.05 -3.46
C ASP A 121 17.69 -3.87 -2.52
N ILE A 122 17.96 -4.05 -1.23
CA ILE A 122 17.83 -2.98 -0.22
C ILE A 122 19.11 -2.14 -0.24
N LEU A 123 18.98 -0.86 -0.53
CA LEU A 123 20.12 0.07 -0.57
C LEU A 123 20.34 0.71 0.80
N ASP A 124 19.26 1.16 1.44
CA ASP A 124 19.27 1.75 2.77
C ASP A 124 17.88 1.64 3.42
N ALA A 125 17.64 2.38 4.52
CA ALA A 125 16.39 2.34 5.26
C ALA A 125 15.16 2.77 4.44
N HIS A 126 15.31 3.63 3.44
CA HIS A 126 14.20 4.18 2.66
C HIS A 126 14.34 3.95 1.15
N ARG A 127 15.40 3.27 0.70
CA ARG A 127 15.66 3.05 -0.73
C ARG A 127 15.86 1.58 -1.03
N LEU A 128 15.16 1.11 -2.06
CA LEU A 128 15.31 -0.24 -2.59
C LEU A 128 15.17 -0.24 -4.11
N TYR A 129 15.75 -1.27 -4.74
CA TYR A 129 15.49 -1.62 -6.12
C TYR A 129 14.62 -2.86 -6.21
N LEU A 130 13.57 -2.79 -7.03
CA LEU A 130 12.85 -3.97 -7.48
C LEU A 130 13.49 -4.45 -8.78
N VAL A 131 13.99 -5.68 -8.78
CA VAL A 131 14.55 -6.32 -9.97
C VAL A 131 13.48 -7.21 -10.58
N THR A 132 13.14 -6.99 -11.85
CA THR A 132 12.12 -7.74 -12.57
C THR A 132 12.73 -8.83 -13.44
N ARG A 133 11.97 -9.90 -13.69
CA ARG A 133 12.39 -11.01 -14.56
C ARG A 133 12.37 -10.63 -16.04
N GLU A 134 11.51 -9.69 -16.40
CA GLU A 134 11.33 -9.17 -17.75
C GLU A 134 11.33 -7.63 -17.70
N PRO A 135 11.66 -6.95 -18.81
CA PRO A 135 11.66 -5.50 -18.86
C PRO A 135 10.29 -4.83 -18.69
#